data_AF-A0A815LBR0-F1
#
_entry.id   AF-A0A815LBR0-F1
#
_cell.length_a   1.000
_cell.length_b   1.000
_cell.length_c   1.000
_cell.angle_alpha   90.00
_cell.angle_beta   90.00
_cell.angle_gamma   90.00
#
_symmetry.space_group_name_H-M   'P 1'
#
loop_
_entity.id
_entity.type
_entity.pdbx_description
1 polymer ?
#
loop_
_entity_poly.entity_id
_entity_poly.type
_entity_poly.pdbx_seq_one_letter_code
_entity_poly.pdbx_strand_id
1 'polypeptide(L)'
;MYCAVPKVATKTLLTLMLYVHLLDIQRNLRNNWTNIDINRTRTEQTIDISTFIQDLRQNGIRIPKTKEPKSLDEFLQMYLHILQFGNINGTSSSRPPPNPWRTKLTYSFPYIRLFNLVNLSQIFSSSFTRIIFVRHPFERLASAYKERIATLSKDRIEPEPEYDAIRTKICYQRMWLKKPHERVYNDPCQGNVPSFEDFIRYILVDTQSSVGISQMDFHWQPYSSICQVCQLKYNFIGRYETFNQDFNHLIRYFNILNWIIQKKYSSSHLIKWNYQKFYFNLPNDLICQLIRLYEEDFRLFKYEINQYINRTDLIRICKYILKNTISII
;
A
#
# COMPACT_ATOMS: atom_id res chain seq x y z
N MET A 1 12.41 -4.39 -0.24
CA MET A 1 11.56 -3.69 -1.23
C MET A 1 10.14 -4.20 -1.07
N TYR A 2 9.21 -3.28 -0.89
CA TYR A 2 7.85 -3.59 -0.46
C TYR A 2 6.89 -3.11 -1.53
N CYS A 3 5.98 -3.98 -1.93
CA CYS A 3 4.78 -3.52 -2.56
C CYS A 3 3.68 -3.56 -1.51
N ALA A 4 3.55 -2.45 -0.79
CA ALA A 4 2.39 -2.17 0.01
C ALA A 4 1.73 -0.97 -0.64
N VAL A 5 0.52 -1.16 -1.16
CA VAL A 5 -0.34 -0.08 -1.61
C VAL A 5 -0.59 0.81 -0.38
N PRO A 6 0.00 2.03 -0.32
CA PRO A 6 -0.11 2.87 0.86
C PRO A 6 -1.59 3.14 1.17
N LYS A 7 -1.95 3.17 2.45
CA LYS A 7 -3.31 3.34 2.99
C LYS A 7 -4.30 2.16 2.90
N VAL A 8 -4.02 1.09 2.16
CA VAL A 8 -4.72 -0.21 2.36
C VAL A 8 -4.01 -1.04 3.44
N ALA A 9 -2.69 -0.87 3.57
CA ALA A 9 -1.90 -1.43 4.66
C ALA A 9 -2.18 -0.67 5.96
N THR A 10 -2.61 -1.40 6.97
CA THR A 10 -2.77 -0.88 8.33
C THR A 10 -1.44 -0.28 8.81
N LYS A 11 -1.49 0.73 9.69
CA LYS A 11 -0.27 1.29 10.32
C LYS A 11 0.62 0.20 10.91
N THR A 12 0.01 -0.86 11.45
CA THR A 12 0.72 -2.04 11.98
C THR A 12 1.49 -2.79 10.90
N LEU A 13 0.87 -3.09 9.76
CA LEU A 13 1.54 -3.80 8.67
C LEU A 13 2.69 -2.97 8.10
N LEU A 14 2.45 -1.68 7.87
CA LEU A 14 3.49 -0.78 7.41
C LEU A 14 4.66 -0.82 8.40
N THR A 15 4.42 -0.58 9.70
CA THR A 15 5.48 -0.59 10.73
C THR A 15 6.29 -1.89 10.73
N LEU A 16 5.64 -3.05 10.58
CA LEU A 16 6.34 -4.33 10.45
C LEU A 16 7.20 -4.40 9.18
N MET A 17 6.69 -3.92 8.05
CA MET A 17 7.46 -3.88 6.81
C MET A 17 8.70 -2.99 6.92
N LEU A 18 8.58 -1.82 7.55
CA LEU A 18 9.72 -0.96 7.84
C LEU A 18 10.74 -1.64 8.76
N TYR A 19 10.25 -2.34 9.79
CA TYR A 19 11.11 -3.09 10.70
C TYR A 19 11.92 -4.16 9.97
N VAL A 20 11.28 -4.96 9.11
CA VAL A 20 11.96 -5.96 8.29
C VAL A 20 12.99 -5.31 7.37
N HIS A 21 12.67 -4.14 6.79
CA HIS A 21 13.59 -3.43 5.92
C HIS A 21 14.88 -3.04 6.61
N LEU A 22 14.73 -2.47 7.79
CA LEU A 22 15.85 -2.02 8.60
C LEU A 22 16.68 -3.20 9.12
N LEU A 23 16.05 -4.35 9.41
CA LEU A 23 16.77 -5.58 9.72
C LEU A 23 17.63 -6.05 8.54
N ASP A 24 17.09 -6.03 7.31
CA ASP A 24 17.86 -6.41 6.13
C ASP A 24 19.00 -5.44 5.86
N ILE A 25 18.78 -4.12 6.01
CA ILE A 25 19.83 -3.10 5.93
C ILE A 25 20.91 -3.38 6.96
N GLN A 26 20.54 -3.60 8.22
CA GLN A 26 21.49 -3.86 9.30
C GLN A 26 22.35 -5.11 9.04
N ARG A 27 21.74 -6.19 8.56
CA ARG A 27 22.45 -7.43 8.18
C ARG A 27 23.42 -7.18 7.01
N ASN A 28 22.97 -6.49 5.98
CA ASN A 28 23.78 -6.19 4.80
C ASN A 28 24.94 -5.27 5.12
N LEU A 29 24.74 -4.27 5.98
CA LEU A 29 25.82 -3.44 6.49
C LEU A 29 26.85 -4.32 7.20
N ARG A 30 26.45 -5.10 8.22
CA ARG A 30 27.39 -5.96 8.98
C ARG A 30 28.19 -6.93 8.11
N ASN A 31 27.58 -7.48 7.06
CA ASN A 31 28.25 -8.40 6.14
C ASN A 31 29.26 -7.71 5.19
N ASN A 32 29.06 -6.42 4.89
CA ASN A 32 29.97 -5.63 4.04
C ASN A 32 31.08 -4.92 4.82
N TRP A 33 31.07 -4.96 6.16
CA TRP A 33 32.07 -4.29 7.01
C TRP A 33 33.46 -4.93 6.97
N THR A 34 33.64 -6.07 6.31
CA THR A 34 34.99 -6.64 6.11
C THR A 34 35.82 -5.89 5.06
N ASN A 35 35.25 -4.93 4.32
CA ASN A 35 35.93 -4.23 3.20
C ASN A 35 35.82 -2.69 3.20
N ILE A 36 35.29 -2.06 4.26
CA ILE A 36 35.16 -0.59 4.31
C ILE A 36 36.05 -0.05 5.43
N ASP A 37 37.21 0.48 5.04
CA ASP A 37 38.12 1.21 5.91
C ASP A 37 37.50 2.57 6.27
N ILE A 38 36.99 2.68 7.50
CA ILE A 38 36.19 3.80 8.02
C ILE A 38 36.96 5.14 7.99
N ASN A 39 38.28 5.13 7.75
CA ASN A 39 39.09 6.33 7.66
C ASN A 39 39.36 6.83 6.23
N ARG A 40 38.81 6.19 5.18
CA ARG A 40 39.24 6.49 3.79
C ARG A 40 38.16 6.50 2.71
N THR A 41 36.97 7.06 2.95
CA THR A 41 36.09 7.50 1.84
C THR A 41 35.36 8.80 2.16
N ARG A 42 35.91 9.91 1.65
CA ARG A 42 35.41 11.29 1.77
C ARG A 42 34.16 11.61 0.91
N THR A 43 33.38 10.58 0.53
CA THR A 43 32.22 10.73 -0.39
C THR A 43 30.96 9.99 0.06
N GLU A 44 30.84 9.64 1.34
CA GLU A 44 29.63 9.03 1.88
C GLU A 44 28.77 10.06 2.62
N GLN A 45 27.48 10.11 2.26
CA GLN A 45 26.47 10.92 2.94
C GLN A 45 26.55 10.66 4.45
N THR A 46 26.96 11.67 5.22
CA THR A 46 26.89 11.61 6.68
C THR A 46 25.42 11.58 7.09
N ILE A 47 24.97 10.43 7.60
CA ILE A 47 23.62 10.30 8.14
C ILE A 47 23.57 11.10 9.44
N ASP A 48 22.88 12.23 9.40
CA ASP A 48 22.71 13.09 10.58
C ASP A 48 21.72 12.46 11.57
N ILE A 49 22.28 11.65 12.48
CA ILE A 49 21.56 11.01 13.58
C ILE A 49 20.85 12.05 14.47
N SER A 50 21.42 13.25 14.64
CA SER A 50 20.90 14.26 15.57
C SER A 50 19.55 14.81 15.12
N THR A 51 19.39 15.09 13.82
CA THR A 51 18.13 15.51 13.21
C THR A 51 17.04 14.45 13.41
N PHE A 52 17.39 13.16 13.34
CA PHE A 52 16.42 12.09 13.56
C PHE A 52 15.96 11.99 15.01
N ILE A 53 16.88 12.10 15.97
CA ILE A 53 16.54 12.12 17.39
C ILE A 53 15.58 13.29 17.69
N GLN A 54 15.82 14.45 17.07
CA GLN A 54 14.92 15.59 17.20
C GLN A 54 13.52 15.30 16.62
N ASP A 55 13.44 14.68 15.46
CA ASP A 55 12.18 14.30 14.82
C ASP A 55 11.41 13.23 15.64
N LEU A 56 12.09 12.23 16.20
CA LEU A 56 11.48 11.27 17.12
C LEU A 56 10.91 11.98 18.37
N ARG A 57 11.65 12.95 18.92
CA ARG A 57 11.20 13.76 20.07
C ARG A 57 9.97 14.59 19.72
N GLN A 58 9.95 15.23 18.55
CA GLN A 58 8.78 15.98 18.04
C GLN A 58 7.55 15.07 17.87
N ASN A 59 7.77 13.79 17.53
CA ASN A 59 6.72 12.78 17.43
C ASN A 59 6.40 12.07 18.76
N GLY A 60 6.84 12.64 19.90
CA GLY A 60 6.46 12.19 21.24
C GLY A 60 7.30 11.05 21.83
N ILE A 61 8.42 10.68 21.19
CA ILE A 61 9.31 9.64 21.69
C ILE A 61 10.35 10.26 22.62
N ARG A 62 10.36 9.83 23.89
CA ARG A 62 11.33 10.30 24.89
C ARG A 62 12.63 9.52 24.77
N ILE A 63 13.70 10.23 24.39
CA ILE A 63 15.06 9.70 24.28
C ILE A 63 15.97 10.46 25.25
N PRO A 64 16.37 9.85 26.38
CA PRO A 64 17.36 10.44 27.27
C PRO A 64 18.68 10.68 26.54
N LYS A 65 19.39 11.78 26.84
CA LYS A 65 20.72 12.07 26.25
C LYS A 65 21.71 10.90 26.46
N THR A 66 21.61 10.20 27.59
CA THR A 66 22.45 9.04 27.91
C THR A 66 22.18 7.81 27.04
N LYS A 67 21.03 7.75 26.36
CA LYS A 67 20.63 6.67 25.45
C LYS A 67 20.65 7.11 23.98
N GLU A 68 21.23 8.26 23.66
CA GLU A 68 21.39 8.67 22.27
C GLU A 68 22.43 7.77 21.58
N PRO A 69 22.12 7.25 20.37
CA PRO A 69 23.02 6.38 19.65
C PRO A 69 24.23 7.16 19.13
N LYS A 70 25.42 6.57 19.24
CA LYS A 70 26.70 7.16 18.83
C LYS A 70 27.18 6.65 17.47
N SER A 71 26.54 5.62 16.94
CA SER A 71 26.83 5.02 15.64
C SER A 71 25.55 4.69 14.88
N LEU A 72 25.67 4.43 13.58
CA LEU A 72 24.55 3.99 12.75
C LEU A 72 23.98 2.63 13.21
N ASP A 73 24.82 1.69 13.65
CA ASP A 73 24.32 0.39 14.15
C ASP A 73 23.54 0.56 15.46
N GLU A 74 24.06 1.34 16.42
CA GLU A 74 23.33 1.66 17.65
C GLU A 74 21.99 2.35 17.37
N PHE A 75 21.98 3.24 16.38
CA PHE A 75 20.78 3.91 15.93
C PHE A 75 19.75 2.93 15.36
N LEU A 76 20.16 2.04 14.45
CA LEU A 76 19.28 1.05 13.84
C LEU A 76 18.71 0.11 14.90
N GLN A 77 19.53 -0.34 15.86
CA GLN A 77 19.07 -1.15 16.98
C GLN A 77 18.03 -0.42 17.85
N MET A 78 18.31 0.83 18.21
CA MET A 78 17.39 1.66 19.00
C MET A 78 16.06 1.85 18.25
N TYR A 79 16.11 2.15 16.95
CA TYR A 79 14.90 2.40 16.18
C TYR A 79 14.09 1.13 15.94
N LEU A 80 14.73 -0.02 15.66
CA LEU A 80 14.07 -1.33 15.64
C LEU A 80 13.37 -1.64 16.96
N HIS A 81 14.01 -1.36 18.10
CA HIS A 81 13.40 -1.51 19.42
C HIS A 81 12.17 -0.60 19.58
N ILE A 82 12.26 0.67 19.17
CA ILE A 82 11.13 1.60 19.18
C ILE A 82 9.98 1.10 18.28
N LEU A 83 10.26 0.59 17.09
CA LEU A 83 9.27 0.02 16.18
C LEU A 83 8.58 -1.23 16.75
N GLN A 84 9.25 -1.98 17.62
CA GLN A 84 8.69 -3.20 18.22
C GLN A 84 7.89 -2.92 19.50
N PHE A 85 8.32 -1.97 20.32
CA PHE A 85 7.79 -1.74 21.67
C PHE A 85 7.06 -0.40 21.84
N GLY A 86 7.22 0.53 20.91
CA GLY A 86 6.63 1.87 20.97
C GLY A 86 7.40 2.87 21.84
N ASN A 87 8.52 2.48 22.44
CA ASN A 87 9.49 3.35 23.11
C ASN A 87 10.83 2.63 23.36
N ILE A 88 11.75 3.31 24.04
CA ILE A 88 13.11 2.82 24.35
C ILE A 88 13.18 1.93 25.61
N ASN A 89 12.14 1.94 26.45
CA ASN A 89 12.13 1.22 27.72
C ASN A 89 11.35 -0.11 27.64
N GLY A 90 10.92 -0.54 26.45
CA GLY A 90 10.23 -1.82 26.25
C GLY A 90 8.80 -1.91 26.79
N THR A 91 8.17 -0.80 27.22
CA THR A 91 6.85 -0.81 27.86
C THR A 91 5.85 0.08 27.13
N SER A 92 4.72 -0.44 26.65
CA SER A 92 3.69 0.34 25.94
C SER A 92 2.99 1.34 26.89
N SER A 93 3.53 2.56 27.02
CA SER A 93 2.93 3.63 27.83
C SER A 93 2.69 4.94 27.07
N SER A 94 3.21 5.08 25.84
CA SER A 94 3.00 6.28 25.02
C SER A 94 1.59 6.29 24.40
N ARG A 95 0.80 7.31 24.75
CA ARG A 95 -0.42 7.70 24.02
C ARG A 95 -0.18 9.09 23.42
N PRO A 96 -0.27 9.26 22.08
CA PRO A 96 -0.48 8.21 21.06
C PRO A 96 0.75 7.30 20.89
N PRO A 97 0.59 6.08 20.35
CA PRO A 97 1.74 5.28 19.93
C PRO A 97 2.61 6.07 18.95
N PRO A 98 3.93 5.82 18.90
CA PRO A 98 4.78 6.42 17.88
C PRO A 98 4.19 6.11 16.50
N ASN A 99 4.12 7.14 15.65
CA ASN A 99 3.80 6.95 14.25
C ASN A 99 5.12 6.98 13.45
N PRO A 100 5.81 5.84 13.27
CA PRO A 100 7.11 5.81 12.61
C PRO A 100 7.06 6.32 11.17
N TRP A 101 5.89 6.35 10.54
CA TRP A 101 5.67 6.91 9.20
C TRP A 101 5.61 8.44 9.15
N ARG A 102 5.39 9.11 10.29
CA ARG A 102 5.52 10.57 10.39
C ARG A 102 6.96 11.00 10.64
N THR A 103 7.85 10.06 10.95
CA THR A 103 9.26 10.39 11.08
C THR A 103 9.86 10.64 9.69
N LYS A 104 10.72 11.65 9.57
CA LYS A 104 11.41 12.05 8.34
C LYS A 104 12.51 11.07 7.91
N LEU A 105 12.29 9.78 8.15
CA LEU A 105 13.23 8.70 7.90
C LEU A 105 13.71 8.66 6.44
N THR A 106 12.83 9.04 5.51
CA THR A 106 13.08 9.16 4.07
C THR A 106 13.98 10.34 3.67
N TYR A 107 14.26 11.28 4.57
CA TYR A 107 15.20 12.39 4.32
C TYR A 107 16.62 12.04 4.74
N SER A 108 16.79 11.34 5.86
CA SER A 108 18.10 10.91 6.39
C SER A 108 18.61 9.62 5.74
N PHE A 109 17.69 8.79 5.25
CA PHE A 109 17.99 7.56 4.54
C PHE A 109 17.36 7.65 3.14
N PRO A 110 18.04 8.28 2.15
CA PRO A 110 17.50 8.39 0.80
C PRO A 110 17.27 7.02 0.15
N TYR A 111 17.96 5.96 0.60
CA TYR A 111 17.70 4.57 0.24
C TYR A 111 16.47 3.95 0.93
N ILE A 112 15.90 4.59 1.97
CA ILE A 112 14.62 4.20 2.57
C ILE A 112 13.44 4.91 1.87
N ARG A 113 13.69 5.91 0.99
CA ARG A 113 12.66 6.31 0.02
C ARG A 113 12.38 5.12 -0.88
N LEU A 114 11.26 4.46 -0.61
CA LEU A 114 10.73 3.33 -1.37
C LEU A 114 10.66 3.63 -2.88
N PHE A 115 10.50 4.90 -3.25
CA PHE A 115 10.45 5.38 -4.64
C PHE A 115 11.81 5.75 -5.26
N ASN A 116 12.86 5.98 -4.46
CA ASN A 116 14.20 6.37 -4.95
C ASN A 116 15.26 5.26 -4.80
N LEU A 117 14.86 4.03 -4.49
CA LEU A 117 15.71 2.85 -4.67
C LEU A 117 15.89 2.55 -6.17
N VAL A 118 16.48 3.50 -6.90
CA VAL A 118 16.84 3.40 -8.33
C VAL A 118 18.15 2.63 -8.47
N ASN A 119 18.28 1.52 -7.75
CA ASN A 119 19.24 0.50 -8.11
C ASN A 119 18.50 -0.83 -8.20
N LEU A 120 17.99 -1.11 -9.40
CA LEU A 120 17.24 -2.32 -9.73
C LEU A 120 18.00 -3.58 -9.25
N SER A 121 19.33 -3.57 -9.22
CA SER A 121 20.14 -4.67 -8.67
C SER A 121 19.86 -4.98 -7.19
N GLN A 122 19.66 -3.97 -6.33
CA GLN A 122 19.30 -4.15 -4.93
C GLN A 122 17.86 -4.63 -4.77
N ILE A 123 17.00 -4.19 -5.69
CA ILE A 123 15.61 -4.60 -5.84
C ILE A 123 15.50 -6.10 -6.16
N PHE A 124 16.41 -6.65 -6.98
CA PHE A 124 16.50 -8.08 -7.31
C PHE A 124 17.40 -8.88 -6.35
N SER A 125 18.17 -8.23 -5.48
CA SER A 125 19.06 -8.90 -4.52
C SER A 125 18.31 -9.85 -3.57
N SER A 126 18.78 -11.08 -3.42
CA SER A 126 18.25 -12.03 -2.42
C SER A 126 18.47 -11.55 -0.97
N SER A 127 19.29 -10.53 -0.77
CA SER A 127 19.65 -9.99 0.55
C SER A 127 18.59 -9.10 1.20
N PHE A 128 17.50 -8.80 0.47
CA PHE A 128 16.35 -8.08 0.98
C PHE A 128 15.11 -8.97 0.98
N THR A 129 14.41 -8.96 2.10
CA THR A 129 13.16 -9.65 2.26
C THR A 129 12.02 -8.88 1.59
N ARG A 130 11.26 -9.58 0.75
CA ARG A 130 10.12 -9.04 0.00
C ARG A 130 8.83 -9.59 0.56
N ILE A 131 7.95 -8.69 0.97
CA ILE A 131 6.66 -8.99 1.56
C ILE A 131 5.60 -8.24 0.76
N ILE A 132 4.48 -8.90 0.47
CA ILE A 132 3.29 -8.30 -0.09
C ILE A 132 2.07 -8.79 0.71
N PHE A 133 1.10 -7.90 0.93
CA PHE A 133 -0.24 -8.27 1.37
C PHE A 133 -1.22 -7.90 0.28
N VAL A 134 -1.99 -8.89 -0.16
CA VAL A 134 -2.96 -8.78 -1.24
C VAL A 134 -4.38 -8.92 -0.73
N ARG A 135 -5.33 -8.36 -1.47
CA ARG A 135 -6.76 -8.45 -1.20
C ARG A 135 -7.47 -8.85 -2.48
N HIS A 136 -8.62 -9.50 -2.37
CA HIS A 136 -9.47 -9.83 -3.50
C HIS A 136 -9.68 -8.58 -4.37
N PRO A 137 -9.44 -8.62 -5.70
CA PRO A 137 -9.50 -7.44 -6.56
C PRO A 137 -10.79 -6.62 -6.41
N PHE A 138 -11.95 -7.29 -6.37
CA PHE A 138 -13.25 -6.63 -6.19
C PHE A 138 -13.47 -6.08 -4.77
N GLU A 139 -12.89 -6.71 -3.75
CA GLU A 139 -13.00 -6.16 -2.40
C GLU A 139 -12.15 -4.88 -2.27
N ARG A 140 -10.95 -4.90 -2.87
CA ARG A 140 -10.06 -3.73 -2.93
C ARG A 140 -10.71 -2.54 -3.62
N LEU A 141 -11.32 -2.74 -4.79
CA LEU A 141 -12.04 -1.69 -5.52
C LEU A 141 -13.19 -1.09 -4.69
N ALA A 142 -13.99 -1.95 -4.05
CA ALA A 142 -15.12 -1.50 -3.24
C ALA A 142 -14.67 -0.76 -1.97
N SER A 143 -13.57 -1.20 -1.34
CA SER A 143 -12.95 -0.48 -0.22
C SER A 143 -12.40 0.88 -0.66
N ALA A 144 -11.69 0.93 -1.79
CA ALA A 144 -11.14 2.16 -2.35
C ALA A 144 -12.25 3.17 -2.65
N TYR A 145 -13.35 2.73 -3.29
CA TYR A 145 -14.51 3.58 -3.50
C TYR A 145 -15.05 4.12 -2.18
N LYS A 146 -15.32 3.26 -1.20
CA LYS A 146 -15.91 3.67 0.07
C LYS A 146 -15.04 4.70 0.81
N GLU A 147 -13.75 4.43 0.92
CA GLU A 147 -12.83 5.25 1.69
C GLU A 147 -12.47 6.56 0.98
N ARG A 148 -12.33 6.53 -0.35
CA ARG A 148 -11.76 7.65 -1.11
C ARG A 148 -12.81 8.49 -1.83
N ILE A 149 -13.83 7.82 -2.37
CA ILE A 149 -14.83 8.41 -3.26
C ILE A 149 -16.14 8.68 -2.51
N ALA A 150 -16.63 7.72 -1.74
CA ALA A 150 -17.96 7.76 -1.15
C ALA A 150 -18.10 8.68 0.08
N THR A 151 -16.98 9.19 0.61
CA THR A 151 -16.97 10.06 1.78
C THR A 151 -16.78 11.51 1.34
N LEU A 152 -17.74 12.40 1.63
CA LEU A 152 -17.63 13.82 1.28
C LEU A 152 -16.65 14.55 2.20
N SER A 153 -16.07 15.65 1.73
CA SER A 153 -15.08 16.43 2.47
C SER A 153 -15.60 16.95 3.81
N LYS A 154 -16.88 17.34 3.86
CA LYS A 154 -17.56 17.80 5.09
C LYS A 154 -17.72 16.74 6.17
N ASP A 155 -17.66 15.46 5.80
CA ASP A 155 -17.85 14.34 6.72
C ASP A 155 -16.50 13.83 7.28
N ARG A 156 -15.38 14.47 6.91
CA ARG A 156 -14.02 14.03 7.27
C ARG A 156 -13.46 14.85 8.43
N ILE A 157 -12.67 14.17 9.27
CA ILE A 157 -11.88 14.81 10.35
C ILE A 157 -10.72 15.62 9.76
N GLU A 158 -10.16 15.18 8.63
CA GLU A 158 -9.09 15.88 7.91
C GLU A 158 -9.42 15.93 6.39
N PRO A 159 -9.27 17.08 5.71
CA PRO A 159 -9.49 17.19 4.28
C PRO A 159 -8.39 16.47 3.48
N GLU A 160 -8.75 15.87 2.35
CA GLU A 160 -7.82 15.12 1.50
C GLU A 160 -7.98 15.54 0.04
N PRO A 161 -7.35 16.67 -0.37
CA PRO A 161 -7.62 17.37 -1.63
C PRO A 161 -7.45 16.52 -2.89
N GLU A 162 -6.53 15.56 -2.85
CA GLU A 162 -6.28 14.61 -3.94
C GLU A 162 -7.55 13.82 -4.31
N TYR A 163 -8.29 13.34 -3.32
CA TYR A 163 -9.51 12.56 -3.57
C TYR A 163 -10.70 13.41 -3.98
N ASP A 164 -10.70 14.69 -3.60
CA ASP A 164 -11.68 15.64 -4.11
C ASP A 164 -11.43 15.90 -5.61
N ALA A 165 -10.16 16.06 -6.01
CA ALA A 165 -9.79 16.16 -7.42
C ALA A 165 -10.16 14.90 -8.23
N ILE A 166 -9.95 13.71 -7.68
CA ILE A 166 -10.35 12.45 -8.32
C ILE A 166 -11.88 12.37 -8.48
N ARG A 167 -12.67 12.73 -7.45
CA ARG A 167 -14.14 12.76 -7.57
C ARG A 167 -14.59 13.67 -8.71
N THR A 168 -14.01 14.87 -8.77
CA THR A 168 -14.27 15.84 -9.83
C THR A 168 -13.96 15.25 -11.21
N LYS A 169 -12.83 14.56 -11.39
CA LYS A 169 -12.50 13.86 -12.64
C LYS A 169 -13.54 12.80 -13.02
N ILE A 170 -13.99 11.98 -12.06
CA ILE A 170 -15.02 10.96 -12.28
C ILE A 170 -16.34 11.62 -12.73
N CYS A 171 -16.77 12.69 -12.06
CA CYS A 171 -17.98 13.42 -12.42
C CYS A 171 -17.89 14.05 -13.81
N TYR A 172 -16.75 14.64 -14.15
CA TYR A 172 -16.49 15.15 -15.50
C TYR A 172 -16.64 14.04 -16.53
N GLN A 173 -15.95 12.91 -16.36
CA GLN A 173 -16.04 11.80 -17.31
C GLN A 173 -17.49 11.33 -17.50
N ARG A 174 -18.25 11.16 -16.41
CA ARG A 174 -19.67 10.81 -16.47
C ARG A 174 -20.48 11.82 -17.28
N MET A 175 -20.23 13.13 -17.10
CA MET A 175 -20.91 14.18 -17.85
C MET A 175 -20.55 14.12 -19.34
N TRP A 176 -19.27 14.04 -19.67
CA TRP A 176 -18.78 13.93 -21.05
C TRP A 176 -19.38 12.73 -21.80
N LEU A 177 -19.55 11.60 -21.12
CA LEU A 177 -20.19 10.41 -21.70
C LEU A 177 -21.70 10.60 -21.95
N LYS A 178 -22.39 11.45 -21.18
CA LYS A 178 -23.83 11.71 -21.34
C LYS A 178 -24.13 12.85 -22.29
N LYS A 179 -23.30 13.89 -22.29
CA LYS A 179 -23.50 15.14 -23.04
C LYS A 179 -22.14 15.64 -23.55
N PRO A 180 -21.63 15.05 -24.64
CA PRO A 180 -20.40 15.52 -25.24
C PRO A 180 -20.58 16.98 -25.71
N HIS A 181 -19.58 17.83 -25.43
CA HIS A 181 -19.52 19.26 -25.79
C HIS A 181 -20.32 20.26 -24.94
N GLU A 182 -21.01 19.83 -23.88
CA GLU A 182 -21.62 20.77 -22.93
C GLU A 182 -20.54 21.47 -22.09
N ARG A 183 -20.49 22.81 -22.13
CA ARG A 183 -19.55 23.59 -21.31
C ARG A 183 -19.95 23.48 -19.83
N VAL A 184 -18.99 23.08 -19.01
CA VAL A 184 -19.18 22.98 -17.56
C VAL A 184 -18.89 24.33 -16.91
N TYR A 185 -19.96 25.02 -16.51
CA TYR A 185 -19.87 26.31 -15.81
C TYR A 185 -19.89 26.18 -14.28
N ASN A 186 -20.28 25.02 -13.74
CA ASN A 186 -20.48 24.75 -12.31
C ASN A 186 -19.75 23.47 -11.87
N ASP A 187 -19.71 23.19 -10.56
CA ASP A 187 -19.19 21.92 -10.02
C ASP A 187 -19.80 20.70 -10.78
N PRO A 188 -19.00 19.87 -11.47
CA PRO A 188 -19.50 18.74 -12.26
C PRO A 188 -20.14 17.65 -11.39
N CYS A 189 -19.79 17.60 -10.10
CA CYS A 189 -20.41 16.69 -9.16
C CYS A 189 -21.72 17.26 -8.59
N GLN A 190 -21.96 18.58 -8.71
CA GLN A 190 -23.12 19.28 -8.15
C GLN A 190 -23.32 18.97 -6.65
N GLY A 191 -22.22 18.89 -5.89
CA GLY A 191 -22.24 18.51 -4.47
C GLY A 191 -22.56 17.02 -4.18
N ASN A 192 -22.73 16.19 -5.22
CA ASN A 192 -23.02 14.76 -5.07
C ASN A 192 -21.78 13.87 -5.16
N VAL A 193 -21.87 12.68 -4.60
CA VAL A 193 -20.87 11.62 -4.74
C VAL A 193 -21.12 10.85 -6.04
N PRO A 194 -20.10 10.64 -6.90
CA PRO A 194 -20.25 9.77 -8.07
C PRO A 194 -20.52 8.33 -7.63
N SER A 195 -21.35 7.60 -8.39
CA SER A 195 -21.74 6.23 -8.03
C SER A 195 -20.57 5.24 -8.15
N PHE A 196 -20.75 4.03 -7.62
CA PHE A 196 -19.76 2.95 -7.82
C PHE A 196 -19.59 2.60 -9.31
N GLU A 197 -20.67 2.64 -10.09
CA GLU A 197 -20.59 2.42 -11.53
C GLU A 197 -19.76 3.52 -12.22
N ASP A 198 -19.97 4.79 -11.85
CA ASP A 198 -19.18 5.91 -12.38
C ASP A 198 -17.69 5.73 -12.08
N PHE A 199 -17.36 5.28 -10.86
CA PHE A 199 -16.00 4.96 -10.45
C PHE A 199 -15.39 3.81 -11.26
N ILE A 200 -16.13 2.72 -11.51
CA ILE A 200 -15.66 1.61 -12.35
C ILE A 200 -15.42 2.06 -13.79
N ARG A 201 -16.36 2.83 -14.37
CA ARG A 201 -16.19 3.39 -15.72
C ARG A 201 -14.97 4.31 -15.80
N TYR A 202 -14.72 5.10 -14.76
CA TYR A 202 -13.51 5.91 -14.66
C TYR A 202 -12.25 5.06 -14.72
N ILE A 203 -12.15 4.02 -13.89
CA ILE A 203 -11.00 3.12 -13.88
C ILE A 203 -10.76 2.51 -15.26
N LEU A 204 -11.82 2.00 -15.91
CA LEU A 204 -11.68 1.34 -17.21
C LEU A 204 -11.22 2.30 -18.32
N VAL A 205 -11.68 3.55 -18.31
CA VAL A 205 -11.20 4.58 -19.25
C VAL A 205 -9.76 4.98 -18.94
N ASP A 206 -9.42 5.15 -17.66
CA ASP A 206 -8.06 5.49 -17.21
C ASP A 206 -7.03 4.44 -17.71
N THR A 207 -7.42 3.16 -17.73
CA THR A 207 -6.58 2.07 -18.25
C THR A 207 -6.30 2.14 -19.75
N GLN A 208 -7.19 2.78 -20.52
CA GLN A 208 -7.10 2.95 -21.97
C GLN A 208 -6.44 4.28 -22.36
N SER A 209 -6.05 5.11 -21.38
CA SER A 209 -5.32 6.34 -21.63
C SER A 209 -3.96 6.06 -22.28
N SER A 210 -3.39 7.07 -22.94
CA SER A 210 -2.08 6.98 -23.60
C SER A 210 -0.93 6.58 -22.68
N VAL A 211 -1.12 6.66 -21.36
CA VAL A 211 -0.11 6.32 -20.35
C VAL A 211 -0.34 4.94 -19.71
N GLY A 212 -1.48 4.31 -19.97
CA GLY A 212 -1.80 2.93 -19.63
C GLY A 212 -1.86 2.59 -18.14
N ILE A 213 -1.93 1.29 -17.84
CA ILE A 213 -2.12 0.73 -16.49
C ILE A 213 -1.05 1.21 -15.48
N SER A 214 0.16 1.54 -15.94
CA SER A 214 1.28 1.93 -15.07
C SER A 214 1.09 3.26 -14.33
N GLN A 215 0.17 4.12 -14.78
CA GLN A 215 -0.10 5.43 -14.16
C GLN A 215 -1.43 5.50 -13.42
N MET A 216 -2.15 4.37 -13.32
CA MET A 216 -3.35 4.30 -12.52
C MET A 216 -3.01 4.60 -11.05
N ASP A 217 -3.96 5.20 -10.34
CA ASP A 217 -3.81 5.39 -8.89
C ASP A 217 -3.56 4.05 -8.20
N PHE A 218 -2.58 4.04 -7.30
CA PHE A 218 -2.15 2.84 -6.60
C PHE A 218 -3.29 2.15 -5.83
N HIS A 219 -4.40 2.80 -5.48
CA HIS A 219 -5.52 2.15 -4.80
C HIS A 219 -6.27 1.15 -5.69
N TRP A 220 -6.31 1.37 -7.01
CA TRP A 220 -7.02 0.54 -7.99
C TRP A 220 -6.16 0.11 -9.19
N GLN A 221 -4.84 0.24 -9.10
CA GLN A 221 -3.92 -0.38 -10.05
C GLN A 221 -3.74 -1.89 -9.74
N PRO A 222 -3.85 -2.81 -10.70
CA PRO A 222 -3.60 -4.24 -10.46
C PRO A 222 -2.27 -4.51 -9.75
N TYR A 223 -2.26 -5.43 -8.78
CA TYR A 223 -1.06 -5.82 -8.02
C TYR A 223 0.03 -6.36 -8.94
N SER A 224 -0.34 -7.16 -9.93
CA SER A 224 0.52 -7.65 -11.01
C SER A 224 1.31 -6.53 -11.71
N SER A 225 0.71 -5.35 -11.87
CA SER A 225 1.36 -4.18 -12.47
C SER A 225 2.19 -3.38 -11.45
N ILE A 226 1.59 -2.97 -10.34
CA ILE A 226 2.25 -2.07 -9.37
C ILE A 226 3.40 -2.74 -8.60
N CYS A 227 3.32 -4.06 -8.39
CA CYS A 227 4.27 -4.80 -7.56
C CYS A 227 5.27 -5.64 -8.34
N GLN A 228 5.21 -5.65 -9.68
CA GLN A 228 6.08 -6.50 -10.51
C GLN A 228 6.11 -7.97 -10.05
N VAL A 229 4.95 -8.52 -9.67
CA VAL A 229 4.83 -9.84 -9.02
C VAL A 229 5.37 -10.97 -9.88
N CYS A 230 5.33 -10.81 -11.20
CA CYS A 230 5.88 -11.79 -12.14
C CYS A 230 7.42 -11.77 -12.23
N GLN A 231 8.06 -10.66 -11.84
CA GLN A 231 9.51 -10.48 -11.92
C GLN A 231 10.20 -10.68 -10.57
N LEU A 232 9.47 -10.52 -9.46
CA LEU A 232 10.02 -10.56 -8.11
C LEU A 232 9.57 -11.81 -7.35
N LYS A 233 10.54 -12.53 -6.77
CA LYS A 233 10.27 -13.60 -5.82
C LYS A 233 9.98 -13.03 -4.43
N TYR A 234 8.72 -13.08 -4.02
CA TYR A 234 8.29 -12.70 -2.68
C TYR A 234 8.62 -13.77 -1.66
N ASN A 235 9.17 -13.37 -0.51
CA ASN A 235 9.42 -14.26 0.62
C ASN A 235 8.13 -14.54 1.39
N PHE A 236 7.19 -13.60 1.39
CA PHE A 236 5.90 -13.73 2.05
C PHE A 236 4.79 -13.04 1.25
N ILE A 237 3.67 -13.74 1.06
CA ILE A 237 2.44 -13.23 0.45
C ILE A 237 1.32 -13.42 1.47
N GLY A 238 0.89 -12.34 2.11
CA GLY A 238 -0.25 -12.33 3.02
C GLY A 238 -1.54 -11.90 2.35
N ARG A 239 -2.68 -12.19 2.98
CA ARG A 239 -4.03 -11.83 2.56
C ARG A 239 -4.70 -10.93 3.59
N TYR A 240 -5.48 -9.95 3.15
CA TYR A 240 -6.26 -9.11 4.08
C TYR A 240 -7.43 -9.87 4.68
N GLU A 241 -7.97 -10.86 3.96
CA GLU A 241 -9.08 -11.71 4.39
C GLU A 241 -8.67 -12.57 5.60
N THR A 242 -7.41 -12.98 5.67
CA THR A 242 -6.82 -13.74 6.79
C THR A 242 -5.75 -12.94 7.53
N PHE A 243 -5.85 -11.61 7.51
CA PHE A 243 -4.79 -10.68 7.95
C PHE A 243 -4.16 -11.07 9.29
N ASN A 244 -4.97 -11.34 10.31
CA ASN A 244 -4.44 -11.68 11.65
C ASN A 244 -3.61 -12.97 11.66
N GLN A 245 -4.05 -13.98 10.91
CA GLN A 245 -3.34 -15.25 10.81
C GLN A 245 -2.03 -15.05 10.05
N ASP A 246 -2.09 -14.42 8.88
CA ASP A 246 -0.93 -14.17 8.02
C ASP A 246 0.09 -13.24 8.70
N PHE A 247 -0.38 -12.20 9.38
CA PHE A 247 0.47 -11.32 10.18
C PHE A 247 1.17 -12.08 11.30
N ASN A 248 0.47 -12.97 12.01
CA ASN A 248 1.09 -13.80 13.05
C ASN A 248 2.13 -14.78 12.48
N HIS A 249 1.88 -15.36 11.30
CA HIS A 249 2.87 -16.17 10.60
C HIS A 249 4.11 -15.36 10.22
N LEU A 250 3.92 -14.14 9.73
CA LEU A 250 5.02 -13.24 9.39
C LEU A 250 5.88 -12.89 10.61
N ILE A 251 5.25 -12.58 11.75
CA ILE A 251 5.94 -12.30 13.01
C ILE A 251 6.80 -13.49 13.45
N ARG A 252 6.28 -14.72 13.33
CA ARG A 252 7.03 -15.94 13.65
C ARG A 252 8.17 -16.19 12.66
N TYR A 253 7.94 -15.96 11.37
CA TYR A 253 8.95 -16.14 10.31
C TYR A 253 10.20 -15.30 10.57
N PHE A 254 10.05 -14.09 11.11
CA PHE A 254 11.18 -13.23 11.49
C PHE A 254 11.63 -13.35 12.95
N ASN A 255 11.05 -14.28 13.72
CA ASN A 255 11.33 -14.46 15.15
C ASN A 255 11.10 -13.18 16.00
N ILE A 256 10.05 -12.41 15.70
CA ILE A 256 9.72 -11.15 16.38
C ILE A 256 8.61 -11.37 17.43
N LEU A 257 8.75 -12.42 18.25
CA LEU A 257 7.67 -12.95 19.10
C LEU A 257 7.15 -11.97 20.16
N ASN A 258 7.94 -10.94 20.51
CA ASN A 258 7.63 -9.95 21.56
C ASN A 258 7.10 -8.61 20.97
N TRP A 259 6.36 -8.61 19.87
CA TRP A 259 5.84 -7.38 19.26
C TRP A 259 4.66 -6.78 20.05
N ILE A 260 4.83 -5.56 20.59
CA ILE A 260 3.85 -4.92 21.52
C ILE A 260 3.03 -3.81 20.85
N ILE A 261 3.46 -3.27 19.70
CA ILE A 261 2.97 -2.00 19.11
C ILE A 261 1.47 -1.86 18.86
N GLN A 262 0.66 -2.92 18.92
CA GLN A 262 -0.64 -2.90 19.61
C GLN A 262 -1.52 -4.08 19.17
N LYS A 263 -1.96 -4.83 20.17
CA LYS A 263 -3.25 -5.55 20.19
C LYS A 263 -4.46 -4.58 20.11
N LYS A 264 -4.42 -3.53 19.27
CA LYS A 264 -5.51 -2.59 18.97
C LYS A 264 -6.16 -2.88 17.61
N TYR A 265 -6.22 -4.14 17.23
CA TYR A 265 -7.29 -4.57 16.33
C TYR A 265 -8.57 -4.75 17.13
N SER A 266 -9.08 -3.67 17.73
CA SER A 266 -10.47 -3.64 18.14
C SER A 266 -11.29 -3.48 16.88
N SER A 267 -11.90 -4.58 16.43
CA SER A 267 -13.25 -4.63 15.85
C SER A 267 -13.60 -3.87 14.56
N SER A 268 -12.85 -2.88 14.07
CA SER A 268 -13.29 -2.02 12.96
C SER A 268 -13.12 -2.63 11.57
N HIS A 269 -12.12 -3.52 11.36
CA HIS A 269 -11.99 -4.35 10.15
C HIS A 269 -12.69 -5.71 10.27
N LEU A 270 -13.22 -6.06 11.46
CA LEU A 270 -14.08 -7.23 11.65
C LEU A 270 -15.53 -6.98 11.21
N ILE A 271 -15.90 -5.71 10.94
CA ILE A 271 -17.13 -5.42 10.21
C ILE A 271 -16.90 -5.88 8.77
N LYS A 272 -17.30 -7.13 8.50
CA LYS A 272 -17.35 -7.68 7.15
C LYS A 272 -18.40 -6.89 6.37
N TRP A 273 -17.97 -5.80 5.76
CA TRP A 273 -18.82 -5.03 4.86
C TRP A 273 -19.22 -5.95 3.72
N ASN A 274 -20.52 -5.98 3.43
CA ASN A 274 -21.00 -6.72 2.27
C ASN A 274 -20.67 -5.93 0.99
N TYR A 275 -19.40 -5.97 0.59
CA TYR A 275 -18.90 -5.32 -0.61
C TYR A 275 -19.47 -5.94 -1.90
N GLN A 276 -20.07 -7.14 -1.84
CA GLN A 276 -20.75 -7.76 -2.99
C GLN A 276 -21.89 -6.88 -3.51
N LYS A 277 -22.53 -6.10 -2.61
CA LYS A 277 -23.62 -5.18 -2.96
C LYS A 277 -23.26 -4.16 -4.03
N PHE A 278 -21.99 -3.72 -4.08
CA PHE A 278 -21.53 -2.77 -5.08
C PHE A 278 -21.59 -3.33 -6.50
N TYR A 279 -21.53 -4.65 -6.65
CA TYR A 279 -21.47 -5.31 -7.95
C TYR A 279 -22.84 -5.81 -8.44
N PHE A 280 -23.86 -5.85 -7.58
CA PHE A 280 -25.15 -6.46 -7.92
C PHE A 280 -25.87 -5.82 -9.10
N ASN A 281 -25.69 -4.52 -9.31
CA ASN A 281 -26.36 -3.78 -10.39
C ASN A 281 -25.40 -3.30 -11.48
N LEU A 282 -24.13 -3.74 -11.44
CA LEU A 282 -23.21 -3.36 -12.52
C LEU A 282 -23.62 -4.03 -13.84
N PRO A 283 -23.58 -3.29 -14.95
CA PRO A 283 -23.70 -3.84 -16.29
C PRO A 283 -22.72 -4.99 -16.55
N ASN A 284 -23.19 -6.00 -17.28
CA ASN A 284 -22.43 -7.22 -17.56
C ASN A 284 -21.11 -6.94 -18.31
N ASP A 285 -21.13 -5.98 -19.24
CA ASP A 285 -19.96 -5.54 -20.00
C ASP A 285 -18.89 -4.91 -19.10
N LEU A 286 -19.28 -4.11 -18.11
CA LEU A 286 -18.35 -3.55 -17.13
C LEU A 286 -17.72 -4.64 -16.26
N ILE A 287 -18.53 -5.63 -15.84
CA ILE A 287 -18.01 -6.77 -15.07
C ILE A 287 -16.98 -7.56 -15.90
N CYS A 288 -17.26 -7.85 -17.17
CA CYS A 288 -16.31 -8.56 -18.03
C CYS A 288 -15.01 -7.76 -18.21
N GLN A 289 -15.09 -6.45 -18.42
CA GLN A 289 -13.91 -5.58 -18.55
C GLN A 289 -13.11 -5.52 -17.25
N LEU A 290 -13.76 -5.47 -16.09
CA LEU A 290 -13.09 -5.55 -14.79
C LEU A 290 -12.41 -6.89 -14.57
N ILE A 291 -13.06 -8.00 -14.92
CA ILE A 291 -12.44 -9.33 -14.85
C ILE A 291 -11.17 -9.38 -15.69
N ARG A 292 -11.20 -8.81 -16.90
CA ARG A 292 -10.02 -8.71 -17.78
C ARG A 292 -8.90 -7.90 -17.15
N LEU A 293 -9.22 -6.71 -16.65
CA LEU A 293 -8.23 -5.80 -16.06
C LEU A 293 -7.46 -6.44 -14.90
N TYR A 294 -8.14 -7.27 -14.10
CA TYR A 294 -7.58 -7.92 -12.92
C TYR A 294 -7.31 -9.43 -13.11
N GLU A 295 -7.33 -9.94 -14.34
CA GLU A 295 -7.22 -11.38 -14.63
C GLU A 295 -5.95 -11.98 -14.02
N GLU A 296 -4.81 -11.29 -14.19
CA GLU A 296 -3.53 -11.70 -13.63
C GLU A 296 -3.54 -11.72 -12.11
N ASP A 297 -4.17 -10.76 -11.44
CA ASP A 297 -4.29 -10.76 -9.99
C ASP A 297 -5.14 -11.94 -9.49
N PHE A 298 -6.25 -12.24 -10.17
CA PHE A 298 -7.07 -13.42 -9.86
C PHE A 298 -6.25 -14.71 -9.97
N ARG A 299 -5.48 -14.84 -11.05
CA ARG A 299 -4.66 -16.01 -11.35
C ARG A 299 -3.49 -16.17 -10.36
N LEU A 300 -2.69 -15.12 -10.18
CA LEU A 300 -1.49 -15.13 -9.34
C LEU A 300 -1.81 -15.40 -7.88
N PHE A 301 -2.89 -14.79 -7.37
CA PHE A 301 -3.28 -14.89 -5.96
C PHE A 301 -4.39 -15.90 -5.69
N LYS A 302 -4.81 -16.66 -6.71
CA LYS A 302 -5.84 -17.70 -6.61
C LYS A 302 -7.13 -17.16 -5.96
N TYR A 303 -7.60 -16.02 -6.46
CA TYR A 303 -8.88 -15.45 -6.04
C TYR A 303 -10.00 -15.93 -6.96
N GLU A 304 -11.14 -16.24 -6.36
CA GLU A 304 -12.31 -16.75 -7.06
C GLU A 304 -13.31 -15.62 -7.33
N ILE A 305 -13.57 -15.34 -8.61
CA ILE A 305 -14.44 -14.23 -9.06
C ILE A 305 -15.87 -14.34 -8.48
N ASN A 306 -16.37 -15.57 -8.34
CA ASN A 306 -17.72 -15.85 -7.85
C ASN A 306 -17.94 -15.47 -6.38
N GLN A 307 -16.88 -15.18 -5.62
CA GLN A 307 -16.99 -14.65 -4.26
C GLN A 307 -17.71 -13.29 -4.21
N TYR A 308 -17.69 -12.55 -5.32
CA TYR A 308 -18.24 -11.19 -5.41
C TYR A 308 -19.28 -11.03 -6.53
N ILE A 309 -19.22 -11.88 -7.57
CA ILE A 309 -20.17 -11.88 -8.68
C ILE A 309 -20.94 -13.20 -8.69
N ASN A 310 -22.18 -13.19 -8.20
CA ASN A 310 -23.05 -14.37 -8.25
C ASN A 310 -23.76 -14.48 -9.61
N ARG A 311 -22.98 -14.55 -10.70
CA ARG A 311 -23.45 -14.68 -12.10
C ARG A 311 -22.55 -15.66 -12.85
N THR A 312 -22.64 -16.95 -12.54
CA THR A 312 -21.72 -17.99 -13.05
C THR A 312 -21.66 -18.04 -14.57
N ASP A 313 -22.82 -17.94 -15.24
CA ASP A 313 -22.88 -17.93 -16.72
C ASP A 313 -22.18 -16.72 -17.31
N LEU A 314 -22.37 -15.55 -16.71
CA LEU A 314 -21.65 -14.34 -17.10
C LEU A 314 -20.14 -14.52 -16.97
N ILE A 315 -19.66 -15.05 -15.83
CA ILE A 315 -18.23 -15.27 -15.62
C ILE A 315 -17.66 -16.20 -16.69
N ARG A 316 -18.38 -17.27 -17.04
CA ARG A 316 -18.00 -18.21 -18.11
C ARG A 316 -17.93 -17.51 -19.47
N ILE A 317 -18.95 -16.70 -19.79
CA ILE A 317 -19.01 -15.91 -21.03
C ILE A 317 -17.85 -14.91 -21.09
N CYS A 318 -17.62 -14.14 -20.02
CA CYS A 318 -16.50 -13.20 -19.98
C CYS A 318 -15.17 -13.92 -20.23
N LYS A 319 -14.88 -15.02 -19.50
CA LYS A 319 -13.65 -15.81 -19.69
C LYS A 319 -13.51 -16.35 -21.11
N TYR A 320 -14.61 -16.78 -21.73
CA TYR A 320 -14.62 -17.26 -23.11
C TYR A 320 -14.29 -16.13 -24.11
N ILE A 321 -14.93 -14.97 -23.97
CA ILE A 321 -14.67 -13.80 -24.83
C ILE A 321 -13.21 -13.38 -24.69
N LEU A 322 -12.68 -13.29 -23.47
CA LEU A 322 -11.30 -12.87 -23.23
C LEU A 322 -10.27 -13.80 -23.88
N LYS A 323 -10.48 -15.12 -23.79
CA LYS A 323 -9.60 -16.11 -24.45
C LYS A 323 -9.60 -15.99 -25.98
N ASN A 324 -10.73 -15.64 -26.58
CA ASN A 324 -10.88 -15.58 -28.04
C ASN A 324 -10.61 -14.20 -28.66
N THR A 325 -10.58 -13.14 -27.86
CA THR A 325 -10.24 -11.78 -28.34
C THR A 325 -8.73 -11.59 -28.47
N ILE A 326 -7.91 -12.42 -27.80
CA ILE A 326 -6.43 -12.42 -27.92
C ILE A 326 -5.96 -13.02 -29.26
N SER A 327 -6.83 -13.71 -30.00
CA SER A 327 -6.47 -14.34 -31.29
C SER A 327 -6.63 -13.46 -32.53
N ILE A 328 -6.93 -12.16 -32.39
CA ILE A 328 -7.21 -11.25 -33.52
C ILE A 328 -6.39 -9.93 -33.48
N ILE A 329 -5.38 -9.81 -32.62
CA ILE A 329 -4.40 -8.71 -32.68
C ILE A 329 -3.01 -9.34 -32.69
#